data_AF-A0A815ICW9-F1
#
_entry.id   AF-A0A815ICW9-F1
#
_cell.length_a   1.000
_cell.length_b   1.000
_cell.length_c   1.000
_cell.angle_alpha   90.00
_cell.angle_beta   90.00
_cell.angle_gamma   90.00
#
_symmetry.space_group_name_H-M   'P 1'
#
loop_
_entity.id
_entity.type
_entity.pdbx_description
1 polymer ?
#
loop_
_entity_poly.entity_id
_entity_poly.type
_entity_poly.pdbx_seq_one_letter_code
_entity_poly.pdbx_strand_id
1 'polypeptide(L)'
;MDEIHFETPIHIARQLCPDSNKCSKRSQEDHLESYSHPGIRDIRLLCSIPGHVMSRHYMNLLKKQENVVRAVQQHSRVRLIFLKYNNPVVKENVGKLIEILVEIEFAKTNTRGKTSADADSEHKISMMEKRLQSPIEGRDIEVIHEWTTKIARASIGLSIEKAGIGYSVDPILETDKHVFSILGPHLGHYYGDIVITFKQEIMFHPDANFTIQAGTSFFSGNIYRHRQWTRDSGSEAKRTEHFHHSKLHCSVPRYEYATTLELVASAGFEHQSMDVNLETILENWISVDSHQILEGHLPQLIPLDYVDRVYIPKNTFESLLPEAQQSAKGAFKDSLVITRLRQ
;
A
#
# COMPACT_ATOMS: atom_id res chain seq x y z
N MET A 1 -11.68 12.46 29.35
CA MET A 1 -11.07 12.42 28.00
C MET A 1 -11.20 13.82 27.43
N ASP A 2 -10.12 14.33 26.85
CA ASP A 2 -9.95 15.72 26.42
C ASP A 2 -10.52 15.93 25.00
N GLU A 3 -11.19 17.06 24.74
CA GLU A 3 -11.78 17.41 23.44
C GLU A 3 -10.71 17.61 22.34
N ILE A 4 -9.46 17.86 22.72
CA ILE A 4 -8.30 17.93 21.81
C ILE A 4 -7.98 16.56 21.17
N HIS A 5 -8.50 15.46 21.72
CA HIS A 5 -8.25 14.10 21.22
C HIS A 5 -8.89 13.80 19.85
N PHE A 6 -9.84 14.62 19.39
CA PHE A 6 -10.53 14.46 18.10
C PHE A 6 -9.88 15.23 16.92
N GLU A 7 -8.84 16.05 17.17
CA GLU A 7 -8.22 16.91 16.14
C GLU A 7 -6.87 16.39 15.61
N THR A 8 -6.33 15.28 16.13
CA THR A 8 -5.08 14.65 15.66
C THR A 8 -5.32 13.36 14.85
N PRO A 9 -4.46 13.05 13.86
CA PRO A 9 -4.65 11.90 12.97
C PRO A 9 -4.80 10.61 13.78
N ILE A 10 -5.88 9.90 13.46
CA ILE A 10 -6.52 8.83 14.23
C ILE A 10 -5.49 7.84 14.81
N HIS A 11 -5.29 7.92 16.12
CA HIS A 11 -4.92 6.76 16.93
C HIS A 11 -6.24 6.08 17.30
N ILE A 12 -6.50 4.85 16.83
CA ILE A 12 -7.60 4.08 17.40
C ILE A 12 -7.19 3.77 18.84
N ALA A 13 -7.81 4.47 19.80
CA ALA A 13 -7.56 4.24 21.22
C ALA A 13 -8.03 2.83 21.59
N ARG A 14 -7.11 1.86 21.52
CA ARG A 14 -7.29 0.51 22.07
C ARG A 14 -7.01 0.54 23.56
N GLN A 15 -7.69 -0.33 24.30
CA GLN A 15 -7.38 -0.50 25.71
C GLN A 15 -5.93 -1.01 25.83
N LEU A 16 -5.17 -0.49 26.78
CA LEU A 16 -3.87 -1.08 27.11
C LEU A 16 -4.09 -2.55 27.48
N CYS A 17 -3.29 -3.44 26.89
CA CYS A 17 -3.34 -4.84 27.26
C CYS A 17 -3.11 -4.97 28.78
N PRO A 18 -3.97 -5.70 29.52
CA PRO A 18 -3.81 -5.90 30.96
C PRO A 18 -2.44 -6.49 31.32
N ASP A 19 -1.90 -7.32 30.43
CA ASP A 19 -0.61 -8.00 30.60
C ASP A 19 0.58 -7.16 30.10
N SER A 20 0.31 -6.01 29.45
CA SER A 20 1.31 -5.02 29.02
C SER A 20 2.56 -5.68 28.39
N ASN A 21 3.73 -5.53 29.03
CA ASN A 21 4.99 -6.05 28.51
C ASN A 21 5.19 -7.57 28.61
N LYS A 22 4.30 -8.26 29.33
CA LYS A 22 4.37 -9.70 29.60
C LYS A 22 3.38 -10.52 28.79
N CYS A 23 2.62 -9.88 27.89
CA CYS A 23 1.61 -10.56 27.11
C CYS A 23 2.23 -11.57 26.13
N SER A 24 1.83 -12.83 26.22
CA SER A 24 2.25 -13.89 25.32
C SER A 24 1.55 -13.84 23.94
N LYS A 25 0.50 -13.02 23.81
CA LYS A 25 -0.30 -12.88 22.58
C LYS A 25 0.15 -11.73 21.67
N ARG A 26 1.36 -11.21 21.88
CA ARG A 26 1.96 -10.10 21.10
C ARG A 26 2.14 -10.40 19.61
N SER A 27 1.99 -11.65 19.19
CA SER A 27 2.04 -12.09 17.79
C SER A 27 0.68 -12.58 17.27
N GLN A 28 -0.38 -12.52 18.08
CA GLN A 28 -1.72 -12.96 17.69
C GLN A 28 -2.52 -11.76 17.19
N GLU A 29 -2.92 -11.79 15.92
CA GLU A 29 -3.54 -10.63 15.26
C GLU A 29 -4.85 -10.20 15.94
N ASP A 30 -5.75 -11.15 16.25
CA ASP A 30 -7.02 -10.88 16.93
C ASP A 30 -6.84 -10.17 18.29
N HIS A 31 -5.72 -10.45 18.98
CA HIS A 31 -5.37 -9.81 20.24
C HIS A 31 -4.87 -8.38 20.03
N LEU A 32 -3.99 -8.19 19.05
CA LEU A 32 -3.47 -6.88 18.67
C LEU A 32 -4.56 -5.97 18.09
N GLU A 33 -5.64 -6.52 17.52
CA GLU A 33 -6.81 -5.75 17.08
C GLU A 33 -7.60 -5.12 18.25
N SER A 34 -7.51 -5.69 19.44
CA SER A 34 -8.29 -5.30 20.62
C SER A 34 -7.49 -4.53 21.67
N TYR A 35 -6.17 -4.74 21.73
CA TYR A 35 -5.31 -4.20 22.80
C TYR A 35 -4.01 -3.56 22.29
N SER A 36 -3.62 -2.46 22.92
CA SER A 36 -2.35 -1.77 22.68
C SER A 36 -1.24 -2.28 23.61
N HIS A 37 0.02 -2.22 23.15
CA HIS A 37 1.20 -2.62 23.94
C HIS A 37 2.27 -1.52 23.99
N PRO A 38 2.82 -1.20 25.17
CA PRO A 38 3.98 -0.31 25.27
C PRO A 38 5.15 -0.87 24.45
N GLY A 39 5.70 -0.05 23.55
CA GLY A 39 6.82 -0.43 22.67
C GLY A 39 6.43 -1.11 21.36
N ILE A 40 5.14 -1.42 21.15
CA ILE A 40 4.61 -1.79 19.83
C ILE A 40 3.86 -0.57 19.32
N ARG A 41 4.39 0.10 18.28
CA ARG A 41 3.70 1.24 17.68
C ARG A 41 2.38 0.76 17.09
N ASP A 42 1.29 1.26 17.64
CA ASP A 42 -0.09 0.88 17.35
C ASP A 42 -0.58 1.60 16.08
N ILE A 43 0.13 1.38 14.97
CA ILE A 43 -0.29 1.81 13.63
C ILE A 43 -0.51 0.53 12.84
N ARG A 44 -1.56 -0.21 13.18
CA ARG A 44 -1.98 -1.37 12.40
C ARG A 44 -3.49 -1.34 12.21
N LEU A 45 -3.81 -1.15 10.93
CA LEU A 45 -5.10 -1.27 10.23
C LEU A 45 -5.87 0.04 10.00
N LEU A 46 -5.92 0.41 8.72
CA LEU A 46 -7.21 0.61 8.05
C LEU A 46 -7.23 -0.32 6.84
N CYS A 47 -8.11 -1.31 6.90
CA CYS A 47 -8.42 -2.12 5.73
C CYS A 47 -9.37 -1.38 4.79
N SER A 48 -9.25 -1.77 3.52
CA SER A 48 -9.19 -0.94 2.33
C SER A 48 -9.86 -1.67 1.20
N ILE A 49 -10.46 -0.93 0.28
CA ILE A 49 -10.53 -0.98 -1.20
C ILE A 49 -11.87 -0.29 -1.53
N PRO A 50 -12.03 0.64 -2.49
CA PRO A 50 -11.18 1.74 -2.99
C PRO A 50 -10.44 2.57 -1.93
N GLY A 51 -9.50 3.42 -2.36
CA GLY A 51 -8.88 4.44 -1.50
C GLY A 51 -7.47 4.13 -0.98
N HIS A 52 -6.71 3.27 -1.67
CA HIS A 52 -5.35 2.88 -1.28
C HIS A 52 -4.40 2.78 -2.47
N VAL A 53 -3.11 3.05 -2.22
CA VAL A 53 -2.00 2.64 -3.07
C VAL A 53 -1.61 1.21 -2.68
N MET A 54 -1.31 0.35 -3.67
CA MET A 54 -1.16 -1.09 -3.47
C MET A 54 0.10 -1.63 -4.14
N SER A 55 0.72 -2.63 -3.52
CA SER A 55 1.80 -3.39 -4.15
C SER A 55 1.28 -4.26 -5.31
N ARG A 56 2.19 -4.63 -6.23
CA ARG A 56 1.87 -5.55 -7.33
C ARG A 56 1.32 -6.88 -6.82
N HIS A 57 1.95 -7.43 -5.79
CA HIS A 57 1.53 -8.68 -5.16
C HIS A 57 0.08 -8.59 -4.68
N TYR A 58 -0.29 -7.53 -3.95
CA TYR A 58 -1.65 -7.36 -3.45
C TYR A 58 -2.66 -7.22 -4.59
N MET A 59 -2.33 -6.43 -5.63
CA MET A 59 -3.16 -6.33 -6.82
C MET A 59 -3.39 -7.69 -7.49
N ASN A 60 -2.37 -8.57 -7.50
CA ASN A 60 -2.51 -9.93 -8.02
C ASN A 60 -3.38 -10.82 -7.12
N LEU A 61 -3.30 -10.68 -5.79
CA LEU A 61 -4.17 -11.40 -4.86
C LEU A 61 -5.64 -11.07 -5.11
N LEU A 62 -5.95 -9.80 -5.40
CA LEU A 62 -7.32 -9.35 -5.65
C LEU A 62 -7.94 -9.95 -6.91
N LYS A 63 -7.15 -10.45 -7.86
CA LYS A 63 -7.68 -11.17 -9.03
C LYS A 63 -8.44 -12.45 -8.65
N LYS A 64 -8.27 -12.96 -7.43
CA LYS A 64 -9.01 -14.12 -6.90
C LYS A 64 -10.22 -13.66 -6.09
N GLN A 65 -11.39 -14.24 -6.40
CA GLN A 65 -12.67 -13.91 -5.77
C GLN A 65 -12.64 -14.02 -4.24
N GLU A 66 -12.02 -15.07 -3.70
CA GLU A 66 -11.83 -15.28 -2.25
C GLU A 66 -11.15 -14.11 -1.54
N ASN A 67 -10.18 -13.47 -2.19
CA ASN A 67 -9.48 -12.31 -1.63
C ASN A 67 -10.30 -11.03 -1.78
N VAL A 68 -11.12 -10.91 -2.83
CA VAL A 68 -12.10 -9.82 -2.97
C VAL A 68 -13.14 -9.89 -1.86
N VAL A 69 -13.68 -11.06 -1.56
CA VAL A 69 -14.62 -11.26 -0.46
C VAL A 69 -14.01 -10.79 0.86
N ARG A 70 -12.78 -11.22 1.16
CA ARG A 70 -12.05 -10.77 2.37
C ARG A 70 -11.84 -9.26 2.38
N ALA A 71 -11.48 -8.67 1.24
CA ALA A 71 -11.29 -7.23 1.12
C ALA A 71 -12.58 -6.45 1.39
N VAL A 72 -13.72 -6.91 0.87
CA VAL A 72 -15.05 -6.32 1.13
C VAL A 72 -15.41 -6.43 2.62
N GLN A 73 -15.24 -7.60 3.23
CA GLN A 73 -15.54 -7.82 4.64
C GLN A 73 -14.75 -6.89 5.57
N GLN A 74 -13.53 -6.55 5.16
CA GLN A 74 -12.67 -5.67 5.93
C GLN A 74 -12.81 -4.19 5.55
N HIS A 75 -13.60 -3.85 4.53
CA HIS A 75 -13.86 -2.47 4.15
C HIS A 75 -14.54 -1.71 5.30
N SER A 76 -14.09 -0.49 5.61
CA SER A 76 -14.54 0.29 6.78
C SER A 76 -16.06 0.38 6.92
N ARG A 77 -16.79 0.64 5.83
CA ARG A 77 -18.26 0.75 5.84
C ARG A 77 -18.95 -0.58 6.15
N VAL A 78 -18.38 -1.70 5.71
CA VAL A 78 -18.89 -3.05 5.98
C VAL A 78 -18.50 -3.51 7.39
N ARG A 79 -17.27 -3.20 7.82
CA ARG A 79 -16.80 -3.48 9.19
C ARG A 79 -17.63 -2.72 10.23
N LEU A 80 -18.05 -1.49 9.96
CA LEU A 80 -18.98 -0.75 10.83
C LEU A 80 -20.32 -1.48 11.00
N ILE A 81 -20.82 -2.14 9.96
CA ILE A 81 -22.04 -2.97 10.04
C ILE A 81 -21.78 -4.19 10.93
N PHE A 82 -20.64 -4.88 10.75
CA PHE A 82 -20.27 -6.01 11.62
C PHE A 82 -20.12 -5.61 13.09
N LEU A 83 -19.60 -4.41 13.36
CA LEU A 83 -19.47 -3.86 14.72
C LEU A 83 -20.83 -3.44 15.30
N LYS A 84 -21.68 -2.80 14.48
CA LYS A 84 -23.02 -2.34 14.88
C LYS A 84 -23.91 -3.48 15.35
N TYR A 85 -23.95 -4.59 14.60
CA TYR A 85 -24.83 -5.72 14.92
C TYR A 85 -24.16 -6.79 15.78
N ASN A 86 -22.83 -6.87 15.74
CA ASN A 86 -21.96 -7.78 16.52
C ASN A 86 -22.56 -9.16 16.84
N ASN A 87 -23.15 -9.81 15.84
CA ASN A 87 -23.82 -11.10 15.98
C ASN A 87 -23.19 -12.12 15.02
N PRO A 88 -22.79 -13.33 15.48
CA PRO A 88 -22.16 -14.34 14.63
C PRO A 88 -23.00 -14.76 13.43
N VAL A 89 -24.32 -14.91 13.60
CA VAL A 89 -25.25 -15.31 12.53
C VAL A 89 -25.37 -14.19 11.49
N VAL A 90 -25.40 -12.93 11.93
CA VAL A 90 -25.38 -11.77 11.02
C VAL A 90 -24.07 -11.73 10.25
N LYS A 91 -22.92 -11.90 10.92
CA LYS A 91 -21.60 -11.93 10.28
C LYS A 91 -21.53 -13.03 9.21
N GLU A 92 -22.01 -14.23 9.52
CA GLU A 92 -22.04 -15.35 8.58
C GLU A 92 -22.94 -15.07 7.37
N ASN A 93 -24.17 -14.60 7.59
CA ASN A 93 -25.12 -14.33 6.51
C ASN A 93 -24.67 -13.16 5.61
N VAL A 94 -24.11 -12.09 6.19
CA VAL A 94 -23.51 -11.01 5.42
C VAL A 94 -22.28 -11.51 4.64
N GLY A 95 -21.46 -12.38 5.24
CA GLY A 95 -20.34 -13.04 4.55
C GLY A 95 -20.80 -13.80 3.30
N LYS A 96 -21.84 -14.63 3.42
CA LYS A 96 -22.44 -15.36 2.29
C LYS A 96 -23.05 -14.44 1.24
N LEU A 97 -23.70 -13.35 1.66
CA LEU A 97 -24.23 -12.35 0.71
C LEU A 97 -23.08 -11.72 -0.10
N ILE A 98 -21.98 -11.35 0.56
CA ILE A 98 -20.79 -10.80 -0.11
C ILE A 98 -20.21 -11.82 -1.11
N GLU A 99 -20.08 -13.09 -0.72
CA GLU A 99 -19.60 -14.16 -1.60
C GLU A 99 -20.44 -14.26 -2.89
N ILE A 100 -21.77 -14.36 -2.75
CA ILE A 100 -22.70 -14.44 -3.88
C ILE A 100 -22.57 -13.21 -4.79
N LEU A 101 -22.50 -12.00 -4.21
CA LEU A 101 -22.39 -10.76 -4.97
C LEU A 101 -21.06 -10.67 -5.75
N VAL A 102 -19.95 -11.10 -5.14
CA VAL A 102 -18.64 -11.15 -5.81
C VAL A 102 -18.66 -12.15 -6.96
N GLU A 103 -19.19 -13.36 -6.74
CA GLU A 103 -19.31 -14.40 -7.77
C GLU A 103 -20.08 -13.88 -8.99
N ILE A 104 -21.22 -13.20 -8.75
CA ILE A 104 -22.05 -12.62 -9.80
C ILE A 104 -21.29 -11.55 -10.60
N GLU A 105 -20.59 -10.62 -9.94
CA GLU A 105 -19.83 -9.58 -10.65
C GLU A 105 -18.68 -10.18 -11.49
N PHE A 106 -17.98 -11.21 -10.98
CA PHE A 106 -16.95 -11.90 -11.77
C PHE A 106 -17.56 -12.68 -12.94
N ALA A 107 -18.67 -13.38 -12.73
CA ALA A 107 -19.35 -14.14 -13.79
C ALA A 107 -19.76 -13.24 -14.97
N LYS A 108 -20.25 -12.01 -14.71
CA LYS A 108 -20.61 -11.02 -15.74
C LYS A 108 -19.49 -10.68 -16.72
N THR A 109 -18.23 -10.88 -16.33
CA THR A 109 -17.07 -10.56 -17.20
C THR A 109 -16.53 -11.75 -17.97
N ASN A 110 -16.71 -12.97 -17.48
CA ASN A 110 -16.34 -14.20 -18.19
C ASN A 110 -17.32 -14.54 -19.32
N THR A 111 -18.60 -14.18 -19.18
CA THR A 111 -19.59 -14.31 -20.24
C THR A 111 -19.63 -13.02 -21.06
N ARG A 112 -19.00 -12.97 -22.24
CA ARG A 112 -19.08 -11.85 -23.21
C ARG A 112 -20.54 -11.43 -23.51
N GLY A 113 -21.16 -10.62 -22.67
CA GLY A 113 -22.50 -10.09 -22.87
C GLY A 113 -23.66 -11.10 -22.87
N LYS A 114 -23.47 -12.35 -22.41
CA LYS A 114 -24.62 -13.23 -22.09
C LYS A 114 -24.96 -13.06 -20.62
N THR A 115 -25.72 -12.01 -20.32
CA THR A 115 -26.45 -11.88 -19.06
C THR A 115 -27.55 -12.93 -19.02
N SER A 116 -27.27 -14.05 -18.38
CA SER A 116 -28.20 -14.53 -17.37
C SER A 116 -27.49 -14.33 -16.04
N ALA A 117 -27.79 -13.24 -15.34
CA ALA A 117 -27.86 -13.40 -13.89
C ALA A 117 -28.90 -14.51 -13.72
N ASP A 118 -28.40 -15.72 -13.46
CA ASP A 118 -29.22 -16.92 -13.50
C ASP A 118 -30.39 -16.70 -12.53
N ALA A 119 -31.60 -17.14 -12.84
CA ALA A 119 -32.74 -16.98 -11.92
C ALA A 119 -32.40 -17.55 -10.52
N ASP A 120 -31.47 -18.51 -10.48
CA ASP A 120 -30.83 -19.07 -9.30
C ASP A 120 -30.01 -18.05 -8.48
N SER A 121 -29.26 -17.16 -9.13
CA SER A 121 -28.46 -16.10 -8.47
C SER A 121 -29.33 -15.04 -7.81
N GLU A 122 -30.37 -14.57 -8.50
CA GLU A 122 -31.35 -13.63 -7.93
C GLU A 122 -32.13 -14.27 -6.77
N HIS A 123 -32.47 -15.55 -6.90
CA HIS A 123 -33.09 -16.31 -5.82
C HIS A 123 -32.18 -16.43 -4.59
N LYS A 124 -30.89 -16.73 -4.79
CA LYS A 124 -29.89 -16.81 -3.71
C LYS A 124 -29.71 -15.47 -2.99
N ILE A 125 -29.61 -14.35 -3.73
CA ILE A 125 -29.56 -13.00 -3.13
C ILE A 125 -30.82 -12.76 -2.29
N SER A 126 -32.01 -12.93 -2.89
CA SER A 126 -33.28 -12.67 -2.21
C SER A 126 -33.45 -13.52 -0.95
N MET A 127 -33.01 -14.78 -0.97
CA MET A 127 -33.01 -15.64 0.21
C MET A 127 -32.09 -15.11 1.32
N MET A 128 -30.88 -14.64 0.99
CA MET A 128 -29.96 -14.08 1.98
C MET A 128 -30.45 -12.75 2.53
N GLU A 129 -30.97 -11.86 1.68
CA GLU A 129 -31.57 -10.60 2.10
C GLU A 129 -32.75 -10.83 3.06
N LYS A 130 -33.64 -11.78 2.78
CA LYS A 130 -34.74 -12.14 3.71
C LYS A 130 -34.25 -12.60 5.08
N ARG A 131 -33.12 -13.33 5.13
CA ARG A 131 -32.49 -13.73 6.40
C ARG A 131 -31.86 -12.56 7.14
N LEU A 132 -31.51 -11.48 6.43
CA LEU A 132 -30.89 -10.27 6.95
C LEU A 132 -31.89 -9.14 7.29
N GLN A 133 -33.06 -9.12 6.66
CA GLN A 133 -34.08 -8.06 6.83
C GLN A 133 -34.62 -7.91 8.25
N SER A 134 -34.64 -8.98 9.04
CA SER A 134 -35.05 -8.94 10.46
C SER A 134 -33.90 -8.44 11.37
N PRO A 135 -32.66 -8.97 11.26
CA PRO A 135 -31.58 -8.55 12.15
C PRO A 135 -30.86 -7.25 11.75
N ILE A 136 -30.92 -6.81 10.50
CA ILE A 136 -30.22 -5.60 10.03
C ILE A 136 -31.12 -4.67 9.22
N GLU A 137 -30.83 -3.38 9.28
CA GLU A 137 -31.55 -2.33 8.56
C GLU A 137 -31.31 -2.40 7.03
N GLY A 138 -32.34 -2.10 6.24
CA GLY A 138 -32.25 -2.13 4.77
C GLY A 138 -31.13 -1.26 4.19
N ARG A 139 -30.89 -0.07 4.77
CA ARG A 139 -29.77 0.80 4.37
C ARG A 139 -28.40 0.15 4.53
N ASP A 140 -28.23 -0.73 5.53
CA ASP A 140 -26.96 -1.42 5.76
C ASP A 140 -26.77 -2.54 4.72
N ILE A 141 -27.85 -3.20 4.30
CA ILE A 141 -27.84 -4.12 3.14
C ILE A 141 -27.44 -3.37 1.87
N GLU A 142 -28.02 -2.20 1.61
CA GLU A 142 -27.66 -1.36 0.45
C GLU A 142 -26.17 -0.98 0.46
N VAL A 143 -25.62 -0.61 1.62
CA VAL A 143 -24.18 -0.34 1.77
C VAL A 143 -23.33 -1.58 1.46
N ILE A 144 -23.74 -2.77 1.92
CA ILE A 144 -23.05 -4.02 1.58
C ILE A 144 -23.05 -4.23 0.06
N HIS A 145 -24.20 -4.08 -0.60
CA HIS A 145 -24.30 -4.20 -2.06
C HIS A 145 -23.38 -3.21 -2.77
N GLU A 146 -23.50 -1.93 -2.43
CA GLU A 146 -22.75 -0.85 -3.06
C GLU A 146 -21.25 -1.10 -3.00
N TRP A 147 -20.72 -1.39 -1.81
CA TRP A 147 -19.27 -1.58 -1.64
C TRP A 147 -18.79 -2.92 -2.19
N THR A 148 -19.59 -3.99 -2.09
CA THR A 148 -19.23 -5.27 -2.72
C THR A 148 -19.09 -5.10 -4.23
N THR A 149 -20.08 -4.46 -4.87
CA THR A 149 -20.04 -4.20 -6.32
C THR A 149 -18.88 -3.29 -6.71
N LYS A 150 -18.64 -2.19 -5.98
CA LYS A 150 -17.52 -1.28 -6.26
C LYS A 150 -16.16 -1.97 -6.18
N ILE A 151 -15.93 -2.74 -5.11
CA ILE A 151 -14.67 -3.45 -4.89
C ILE A 151 -14.47 -4.58 -5.91
N ALA A 152 -15.52 -5.37 -6.18
CA ALA A 152 -15.46 -6.44 -7.16
C ALA A 152 -15.15 -5.89 -8.56
N ARG A 153 -15.84 -4.84 -9.00
CA ARG A 153 -15.58 -4.21 -10.31
C ARG A 153 -14.18 -3.60 -10.41
N ALA A 154 -13.72 -2.92 -9.36
CA ALA A 154 -12.35 -2.41 -9.31
C ALA A 154 -11.34 -3.56 -9.46
N SER A 155 -11.54 -4.67 -8.75
CA SER A 155 -10.68 -5.85 -8.84
C SER A 155 -10.68 -6.51 -10.22
N ILE A 156 -11.85 -6.60 -10.86
CA ILE A 156 -11.95 -7.12 -12.23
C ILE A 156 -11.19 -6.22 -13.20
N GLY A 157 -11.26 -4.89 -13.03
CA GLY A 157 -10.44 -3.93 -13.78
C GLY A 157 -8.94 -4.24 -13.68
N LEU A 158 -8.44 -4.57 -12.48
CA LEU A 158 -7.04 -4.97 -12.27
C LEU A 158 -6.64 -6.26 -13.01
N SER A 159 -7.61 -7.10 -13.35
CA SER A 159 -7.37 -8.34 -14.09
C SER A 159 -7.27 -8.11 -15.60
N ILE A 160 -7.93 -7.06 -16.10
CA ILE A 160 -7.98 -6.69 -17.52
C ILE A 160 -6.81 -5.77 -17.88
N GLU A 161 -6.52 -4.78 -17.03
CA GLU A 161 -5.48 -3.80 -17.27
C GLU A 161 -4.10 -4.31 -16.81
N LYS A 162 -3.11 -4.23 -17.70
CA LYS A 162 -1.71 -4.46 -17.31
C LYS A 162 -1.23 -3.26 -16.49
N ALA A 163 -1.27 -3.38 -15.17
CA ALA A 163 -0.67 -2.39 -14.29
C ALA A 163 0.86 -2.61 -14.15
N GLY A 164 1.63 -1.55 -14.38
CA GLY A 164 3.08 -1.39 -14.20
C GLY A 164 4.02 -2.37 -14.95
N ILE A 165 5.32 -2.27 -14.66
CA ILE A 165 6.40 -2.90 -15.45
C ILE A 165 6.36 -4.43 -15.37
N GLY A 166 6.13 -4.97 -14.17
CA GLY A 166 6.06 -6.43 -13.96
C GLY A 166 7.40 -7.12 -14.18
N TYR A 167 8.46 -6.59 -13.59
CA TYR A 167 9.81 -7.10 -13.81
C TYR A 167 9.97 -8.47 -13.16
N SER A 168 10.56 -9.43 -13.88
CA SER A 168 10.63 -10.82 -13.45
C SER A 168 11.50 -11.05 -12.20
N VAL A 169 12.35 -10.08 -11.85
CA VAL A 169 13.22 -10.12 -10.66
C VAL A 169 12.47 -9.71 -9.40
N ASP A 170 11.36 -8.96 -9.52
CA ASP A 170 10.64 -8.45 -8.35
C ASP A 170 10.18 -9.55 -7.38
N PRO A 171 9.62 -10.70 -7.86
CA PRO A 171 9.26 -11.79 -6.97
C PRO A 171 10.45 -12.49 -6.31
N ILE A 172 11.64 -12.42 -6.92
CA ILE A 172 12.88 -13.02 -6.36
C ILE A 172 13.40 -12.17 -5.20
N LEU A 173 13.36 -10.85 -5.35
CA LEU A 173 13.73 -9.88 -4.31
C LEU A 173 12.59 -9.57 -3.34
N GLU A 174 11.39 -10.08 -3.62
CA GLU A 174 10.13 -9.78 -2.93
C GLU A 174 9.73 -8.29 -2.96
N THR A 175 10.27 -7.52 -3.90
CA THR A 175 9.93 -6.09 -4.07
C THR A 175 8.51 -5.90 -4.56
N ASP A 176 7.91 -6.91 -5.22
CA ASP A 176 6.51 -6.93 -5.63
C ASP A 176 5.53 -6.91 -4.44
N LYS A 177 5.99 -7.30 -3.24
CA LYS A 177 5.21 -7.26 -2.00
C LYS A 177 5.13 -5.87 -1.39
N HIS A 178 5.93 -4.91 -1.86
CA HIS A 178 5.99 -3.55 -1.35
C HIS A 178 5.49 -2.53 -2.36
N VAL A 179 4.99 -1.38 -1.89
CA VAL A 179 4.82 -0.22 -2.76
C VAL A 179 6.21 0.38 -2.99
N PHE A 180 6.66 0.37 -4.24
CA PHE A 180 7.91 0.98 -4.65
C PHE A 180 7.85 2.50 -4.49
N SER A 181 8.91 3.08 -3.97
CA SER A 181 9.10 4.52 -3.85
C SER A 181 10.57 4.88 -3.98
N ILE A 182 10.83 6.15 -4.23
CA ILE A 182 12.17 6.71 -4.33
C ILE A 182 12.35 7.68 -3.16
N LEU A 183 13.43 7.53 -2.40
CA LEU A 183 13.77 8.41 -1.27
C LEU A 183 14.93 9.32 -1.67
N GLY A 184 14.62 10.40 -2.38
CA GLY A 184 15.62 11.34 -2.86
C GLY A 184 15.22 12.00 -4.19
N PRO A 185 16.16 12.65 -4.87
CA PRO A 185 15.90 13.30 -6.16
C PRO A 185 15.53 12.29 -7.24
N HIS A 186 14.51 12.61 -8.02
CA HIS A 186 14.07 11.79 -9.13
C HIS A 186 14.47 12.42 -10.47
N LEU A 187 15.48 11.86 -11.13
CA LEU A 187 16.02 12.32 -12.42
C LEU A 187 15.66 11.40 -13.60
N GLY A 188 15.08 10.23 -13.32
CA GLY A 188 14.76 9.25 -14.36
C GLY A 188 13.54 9.66 -15.20
N HIS A 189 13.72 9.88 -16.50
CA HIS A 189 12.62 10.24 -17.43
C HIS A 189 11.68 9.08 -17.81
N TYR A 190 11.89 7.90 -17.23
CA TYR A 190 11.21 6.65 -17.59
C TYR A 190 10.08 6.27 -16.62
N TYR A 191 9.83 7.06 -15.57
CA TYR A 191 8.61 6.97 -14.79
C TYR A 191 7.61 8.03 -15.27
N GLY A 192 6.31 7.72 -15.14
CA GLY A 192 5.24 8.53 -15.73
C GLY A 192 5.16 9.96 -15.17
N ASP A 193 4.34 10.78 -15.80
CA ASP A 193 4.26 12.22 -15.52
C ASP A 193 3.56 12.59 -14.19
N ILE A 194 3.10 11.62 -13.42
CA ILE A 194 2.37 11.83 -12.17
C ILE A 194 3.29 11.52 -11.00
N VAL A 195 3.53 12.51 -10.13
CA VAL A 195 4.34 12.34 -8.93
C VAL A 195 3.42 12.27 -7.71
N ILE A 196 3.49 11.16 -6.99
CA ILE A 196 2.81 10.97 -5.71
C ILE A 196 3.87 11.01 -4.60
N THR A 197 3.70 11.93 -3.67
CA THR A 197 4.53 12.04 -2.47
C THR A 197 3.74 11.56 -1.27
N PHE A 198 4.39 10.78 -0.40
CA PHE A 198 3.79 10.30 0.83
C PHE A 198 4.27 11.13 2.02
N LYS A 199 3.42 11.23 3.05
CA LYS A 199 3.80 11.79 4.35
C LYS A 199 4.98 11.01 4.90
N GLN A 200 5.99 11.73 5.40
CA GLN A 200 7.24 11.13 5.91
C GLN A 200 7.02 10.09 7.02
N GLU A 201 5.92 10.21 7.77
CA GLU A 201 5.50 9.28 8.82
C GLU A 201 5.39 7.82 8.34
N ILE A 202 5.10 7.58 7.06
CA ILE A 202 5.01 6.22 6.49
C ILE A 202 6.32 5.44 6.64
N MET A 203 7.47 6.12 6.69
CA MET A 203 8.78 5.47 6.84
C MET A 203 8.99 4.82 8.22
N PHE A 204 8.12 5.14 9.19
CA PHE A 204 8.13 4.52 10.52
C PHE A 204 7.18 3.32 10.62
N HIS A 205 6.41 3.02 9.58
CA HIS A 205 5.57 1.83 9.54
C HIS A 205 6.45 0.58 9.62
N PRO A 206 6.09 -0.46 10.41
CA PRO A 206 6.93 -1.65 10.61
C PRO A 206 7.28 -2.41 9.33
N ASP A 207 6.43 -2.29 8.30
CA ASP A 207 6.63 -2.92 6.99
C ASP A 207 7.32 -1.97 5.97
N ALA A 208 7.67 -0.76 6.37
CA ALA A 208 8.43 0.17 5.55
C ALA A 208 9.94 -0.04 5.78
N ASN A 209 10.71 -0.09 4.70
CA ASN A 209 12.17 -0.14 4.76
C ASN A 209 12.74 0.53 3.50
N PHE A 210 14.06 0.66 3.43
CA PHE A 210 14.71 1.17 2.24
C PHE A 210 16.11 0.58 2.08
N THR A 211 16.63 0.58 0.86
CA THR A 211 18.00 0.19 0.54
C THR A 211 18.77 1.35 -0.07
N ILE A 212 20.10 1.30 -0.03
CA ILE A 212 20.97 2.38 -0.51
C ILE A 212 20.87 2.61 -2.03
N GLN A 213 20.52 1.55 -2.76
CA GLN A 213 20.29 1.57 -4.20
C GLN A 213 19.15 0.61 -4.54
N ALA A 214 18.69 0.65 -5.80
CA ALA A 214 17.65 -0.24 -6.29
C ALA A 214 17.97 -1.72 -6.07
N GLY A 215 16.97 -2.53 -5.70
CA GLY A 215 17.13 -3.98 -5.51
C GLY A 215 17.67 -4.68 -6.77
N THR A 216 17.32 -4.18 -7.96
CA THR A 216 17.84 -4.68 -9.25
C THR A 216 19.35 -4.47 -9.41
N SER A 217 19.91 -3.44 -8.78
CA SER A 217 21.37 -3.21 -8.73
C SER A 217 22.09 -4.27 -7.89
N PHE A 218 21.45 -4.78 -6.83
CA PHE A 218 21.97 -5.93 -6.09
C PHE A 218 21.96 -7.18 -6.95
N PHE A 219 20.79 -7.52 -7.52
CA PHE A 219 20.62 -8.75 -8.31
C PHE A 219 21.63 -8.83 -9.47
N SER A 220 21.77 -7.76 -10.25
CA SER A 220 22.71 -7.67 -11.37
C SER A 220 24.18 -7.61 -10.95
N GLY A 221 24.48 -7.31 -9.67
CA GLY A 221 25.81 -7.01 -9.18
C GLY A 221 26.31 -5.61 -9.54
N ASN A 222 25.49 -4.77 -10.19
CA ASN A 222 25.88 -3.41 -10.53
C ASN A 222 26.19 -2.56 -9.30
N ILE A 223 25.57 -2.85 -8.16
CA ILE A 223 25.81 -2.15 -6.89
C ILE A 223 27.28 -2.15 -6.47
N TYR A 224 28.03 -3.22 -6.75
CA TYR A 224 29.43 -3.35 -6.33
C TYR A 224 30.39 -2.47 -7.14
N ARG A 225 29.94 -1.94 -8.30
CA ARG A 225 30.70 -0.93 -9.05
C ARG A 225 30.66 0.44 -8.38
N HIS A 226 29.54 0.74 -7.71
CA HIS A 226 29.28 2.02 -7.06
C HIS A 226 29.56 2.00 -5.55
N ARG A 227 29.68 0.81 -4.95
CA ARG A 227 30.02 0.60 -3.53
C ARG A 227 31.27 -0.24 -3.39
N GLN A 228 32.43 0.31 -3.74
CA GLN A 228 33.72 -0.42 -3.73
C GLN A 228 34.18 -0.88 -2.33
N TRP A 229 33.58 -0.35 -1.26
CA TRP A 229 33.75 -0.85 0.10
C TRP A 229 32.99 -2.15 0.38
N THR A 230 32.16 -2.60 -0.56
CA THR A 230 31.48 -3.90 -0.53
C THR A 230 32.08 -4.84 -1.57
N ARG A 231 31.96 -6.16 -1.36
CA ARG A 231 32.49 -7.17 -2.27
C ARG A 231 31.37 -8.02 -2.85
N ASP A 232 31.42 -8.23 -4.16
CA ASP A 232 30.51 -9.15 -4.82
C ASP A 232 30.85 -10.59 -4.45
N SER A 233 29.88 -11.29 -3.87
CA SER A 233 29.99 -12.69 -3.50
C SER A 233 29.63 -13.66 -4.64
N GLY A 234 29.26 -13.11 -5.81
CA GLY A 234 29.27 -13.74 -7.12
C GLY A 234 27.92 -14.30 -7.58
N SER A 235 27.22 -15.07 -6.74
CA SER A 235 25.96 -15.71 -7.14
C SER A 235 24.75 -14.82 -6.92
N GLU A 236 23.74 -14.94 -7.79
CA GLU A 236 22.45 -14.24 -7.65
C GLU A 236 21.83 -14.47 -6.27
N ALA A 237 21.84 -15.71 -5.78
CA ALA A 237 21.30 -16.05 -4.45
C ALA A 237 21.99 -15.26 -3.31
N LYS A 238 23.32 -15.13 -3.33
CA LYS A 238 24.03 -14.36 -2.30
C LYS A 238 23.85 -12.86 -2.45
N ARG A 239 23.65 -12.37 -3.69
CA ARG A 239 23.32 -10.96 -3.94
C ARG A 239 21.91 -10.63 -3.45
N THR A 240 20.95 -11.53 -3.63
CA THR A 240 19.61 -11.43 -3.05
C THR A 240 19.66 -11.43 -1.53
N GLU A 241 20.43 -12.34 -0.93
CA GLU A 241 20.67 -12.34 0.52
C GLU A 241 21.26 -11.00 1.00
N HIS A 242 22.28 -10.47 0.29
CA HIS A 242 22.86 -9.17 0.59
C HIS A 242 21.82 -8.04 0.49
N PHE A 243 20.95 -8.05 -0.52
CA PHE A 243 19.84 -7.09 -0.63
C PHE A 243 18.99 -7.10 0.64
N HIS A 244 18.51 -8.28 1.08
CA HIS A 244 17.68 -8.37 2.29
C HIS A 244 18.40 -7.95 3.56
N HIS A 245 19.70 -8.26 3.70
CA HIS A 245 20.51 -7.85 4.86
C HIS A 245 20.92 -6.36 4.83
N SER A 246 20.78 -5.68 3.69
CA SER A 246 21.12 -4.26 3.55
C SER A 246 19.98 -3.29 3.84
N LYS A 247 18.77 -3.81 4.07
CA LYS A 247 17.57 -3.01 4.32
C LYS A 247 17.71 -2.23 5.63
N LEU A 248 17.46 -0.93 5.55
CA LEU A 248 17.38 -0.01 6.68
C LEU A 248 15.92 0.33 6.98
N HIS A 249 15.65 0.67 8.24
CA HIS A 249 14.30 1.03 8.70
C HIS A 249 14.40 2.15 9.75
N CYS A 250 13.54 3.19 9.64
CA CYS A 250 13.61 4.39 10.49
C CYS A 250 13.32 4.14 12.00
N SER A 251 12.63 3.06 12.35
CA SER A 251 12.45 2.61 13.73
C SER A 251 13.65 1.86 14.32
N VAL A 252 14.70 1.56 13.54
CA VAL A 252 15.92 0.90 14.05
C VAL A 252 16.89 1.97 14.56
N PRO A 253 17.41 1.85 15.80
CA PRO A 253 18.37 2.83 16.31
C PRO A 253 19.58 2.98 15.38
N ARG A 254 20.01 4.24 15.17
CA ARG A 254 21.18 4.61 14.36
C ARG A 254 21.02 4.31 12.86
N TYR A 255 19.80 4.11 12.35
CA TYR A 255 19.59 3.98 10.92
C TYR A 255 20.12 5.23 10.18
N GLU A 256 19.91 6.42 10.76
CA GLU A 256 20.36 7.70 10.23
C GLU A 256 21.88 7.75 10.10
N TYR A 257 22.61 7.18 11.06
CA TYR A 257 24.07 7.10 11.01
C TYR A 257 24.52 6.15 9.90
N ALA A 258 23.88 4.98 9.76
CA ALA A 258 24.19 4.03 8.69
C ALA A 258 23.92 4.63 7.30
N THR A 259 22.77 5.29 7.12
CA THR A 259 22.44 5.99 5.87
C THR A 259 23.42 7.11 5.57
N THR A 260 23.78 7.91 6.58
CA THR A 260 24.75 9.01 6.41
C THR A 260 26.12 8.49 5.99
N LEU A 261 26.61 7.40 6.59
CA LEU A 261 27.89 6.80 6.20
C LEU A 261 27.90 6.32 4.74
N GLU A 262 26.78 5.77 4.27
CA GLU A 262 26.66 5.35 2.87
C GLU A 262 26.68 6.56 1.92
N LEU A 263 25.97 7.64 2.26
CA LEU A 263 26.01 8.88 1.48
C LEU A 263 27.41 9.51 1.44
N VAL A 264 28.11 9.54 2.59
CA VAL A 264 29.49 10.02 2.69
C VAL A 264 30.43 9.16 1.84
N ALA A 265 30.33 7.84 1.94
CA ALA A 265 31.17 6.93 1.19
C ALA A 265 30.92 7.03 -0.32
N SER A 266 29.65 7.14 -0.74
CA SER A 266 29.29 7.36 -2.15
C SER A 266 29.83 8.67 -2.70
N ALA A 267 29.63 9.78 -1.98
CA ALA A 267 30.12 11.09 -2.40
C ALA A 267 31.67 11.11 -2.42
N GLY A 268 32.31 10.56 -1.39
CA GLY A 268 33.78 10.51 -1.34
C GLY A 268 34.39 9.64 -2.43
N PHE A 269 33.71 8.56 -2.81
CA PHE A 269 34.13 7.74 -3.94
C PHE A 269 34.04 8.50 -5.27
N GLU A 270 32.93 9.19 -5.54
CA GLU A 270 32.75 9.97 -6.76
C GLU A 270 33.75 11.13 -6.86
N HIS A 271 33.99 11.83 -5.75
CA HIS A 271 34.94 12.95 -5.67
C HIS A 271 36.40 12.52 -5.42
N GLN A 272 36.67 11.22 -5.32
CA GLN A 272 38.00 10.66 -5.01
C GLN A 272 38.66 11.29 -3.77
N SER A 273 37.86 11.61 -2.75
CA SER A 273 38.28 12.30 -1.53
C SER A 273 37.54 11.77 -0.31
N MET A 274 38.24 11.66 0.82
CA MET A 274 37.61 11.40 2.12
C MET A 274 37.23 12.68 2.87
N ASP A 275 37.64 13.85 2.35
CA ASP A 275 37.20 15.15 2.84
C ASP A 275 35.84 15.48 2.23
N VAL A 276 34.82 14.85 2.79
CA VAL A 276 33.43 14.94 2.34
C VAL A 276 32.65 15.79 3.32
N ASN A 277 32.15 16.94 2.86
CA ASN A 277 31.26 17.80 3.61
C ASN A 277 29.81 17.65 3.11
N LEU A 278 28.86 18.36 3.74
CA LEU A 278 27.46 18.30 3.37
C LEU A 278 27.19 18.76 1.93
N GLU A 279 27.89 19.79 1.46
CA GLU A 279 27.73 20.32 0.10
C GLU A 279 28.13 19.25 -0.95
N THR A 280 29.27 18.59 -0.75
CA THR A 280 29.72 17.47 -1.60
C THR A 280 28.67 16.33 -1.65
N ILE A 281 28.06 16.00 -0.50
CA ILE A 281 27.00 14.98 -0.46
C ILE A 281 25.80 15.43 -1.28
N LEU A 282 25.34 16.67 -1.11
CA LEU A 282 24.17 17.21 -1.81
C LEU A 282 24.40 17.29 -3.31
N GLU A 283 25.56 17.81 -3.75
CA GLU A 283 25.94 17.90 -5.16
C GLU A 283 25.93 16.53 -5.84
N ASN A 284 26.56 15.54 -5.23
CA ASN A 284 26.53 14.17 -5.73
C ASN A 284 25.09 13.63 -5.76
N TRP A 285 24.34 13.80 -4.66
CA TRP A 285 23.01 13.21 -4.52
C TRP A 285 22.01 13.73 -5.57
N ILE A 286 22.05 15.02 -5.91
CA ILE A 286 21.17 15.61 -6.95
C ILE A 286 21.60 15.30 -8.39
N SER A 287 22.76 14.68 -8.59
CA SER A 287 23.30 14.37 -9.92
C SER A 287 23.11 12.90 -10.36
N VAL A 288 22.85 11.99 -9.42
CA VAL A 288 22.80 10.54 -9.69
C VAL A 288 21.43 10.08 -10.19
N ASP A 289 21.43 8.97 -10.94
CA ASP A 289 20.20 8.35 -11.44
C ASP A 289 19.31 7.88 -10.28
N SER A 290 18.00 7.79 -10.54
CA SER A 290 17.01 7.41 -9.53
C SER A 290 17.16 5.97 -9.01
N HIS A 291 17.82 5.08 -9.75
CA HIS A 291 18.17 3.74 -9.25
C HIS A 291 19.43 3.72 -8.38
N GLN A 292 20.22 4.80 -8.39
CA GLN A 292 21.47 4.93 -7.65
C GLN A 292 21.32 5.69 -6.32
N ILE A 293 20.12 6.22 -6.06
CA ILE A 293 19.71 6.74 -4.75
C ILE A 293 18.97 5.68 -3.95
N LEU A 294 18.46 6.09 -2.78
CA LEU A 294 17.74 5.22 -1.87
C LEU A 294 16.42 4.73 -2.49
N GLU A 295 16.24 3.41 -2.53
CA GLU A 295 14.98 2.76 -2.94
C GLU A 295 14.13 2.50 -1.70
N GLY A 296 12.94 3.09 -1.66
CA GLY A 296 11.99 2.92 -0.57
C GLY A 296 11.01 1.78 -0.85
N HIS A 297 10.89 0.87 0.11
CA HIS A 297 9.95 -0.25 0.12
C HIS A 297 8.86 0.02 1.15
N LEU A 298 7.75 0.58 0.70
CA LEU A 298 6.65 0.96 1.58
C LEU A 298 5.71 -0.22 1.84
N PRO A 299 4.79 -0.11 2.82
CA PRO A 299 3.84 -1.18 3.13
C PRO A 299 3.04 -1.60 1.90
N GLN A 300 2.61 -2.85 1.89
CA GLN A 300 1.87 -3.44 0.77
C GLN A 300 0.60 -2.65 0.40
N LEU A 301 0.01 -1.96 1.37
CA LEU A 301 -1.27 -1.28 1.27
C LEU A 301 -1.19 0.04 2.04
N ILE A 302 -1.32 1.17 1.33
CA ILE A 302 -1.14 2.51 1.90
C ILE A 302 -2.43 3.31 1.70
N PRO A 303 -3.10 3.78 2.76
CA PRO A 303 -4.27 4.64 2.63
C PRO A 303 -3.95 5.91 1.86
N LEU A 304 -4.89 6.40 1.04
CA LEU A 304 -4.70 7.68 0.34
C LEU A 304 -4.51 8.85 1.31
N ASP A 305 -4.94 8.75 2.56
CA ASP A 305 -4.67 9.75 3.60
C ASP A 305 -3.17 9.90 3.96
N TYR A 306 -2.33 8.93 3.58
CA TYR A 306 -0.87 9.03 3.66
C TYR A 306 -0.24 9.72 2.45
N VAL A 307 -1.01 10.00 1.40
CA VAL A 307 -0.54 10.85 0.29
C VAL A 307 -0.50 12.29 0.79
N ASP A 308 0.67 12.91 0.69
CA ASP A 308 0.88 14.31 1.05
C ASP A 308 0.52 15.21 -0.13
N ARG A 309 1.13 14.96 -1.29
CA ARG A 309 0.85 15.69 -2.54
C ARG A 309 0.79 14.75 -3.74
N VAL A 310 -0.09 15.09 -4.67
CA VAL A 310 -0.15 14.53 -6.03
C VAL A 310 0.13 15.65 -7.01
N TYR A 311 1.23 15.59 -7.74
CA TYR A 311 1.52 16.49 -8.84
C TYR A 311 1.14 15.83 -10.15
N ILE A 312 0.29 16.49 -10.93
CA ILE A 312 -0.15 16.01 -12.24
C ILE A 312 -0.11 17.16 -13.26
N PRO A 313 0.46 16.97 -14.45
CA PRO A 313 0.39 17.97 -15.50
C PRO A 313 -1.03 18.24 -15.95
N LYS A 314 -1.34 19.49 -16.27
CA LYS A 314 -2.68 19.92 -16.68
C LYS A 314 -3.23 19.10 -17.85
N ASN A 315 -2.44 18.87 -18.89
CA ASN A 315 -2.82 18.06 -20.04
C ASN A 315 -3.14 16.61 -19.64
N THR A 316 -2.34 16.02 -18.75
CA THR A 316 -2.58 14.67 -18.22
C THR A 316 -3.88 14.63 -17.41
N PHE A 317 -4.12 15.61 -16.53
CA PHE A 317 -5.35 15.68 -15.74
C PHE A 317 -6.60 15.87 -16.61
N GLU A 318 -6.55 16.76 -17.60
CA GLU A 318 -7.67 17.03 -18.52
C GLU A 318 -7.95 15.86 -19.46
N SER A 319 -6.97 14.97 -19.68
CA SER A 319 -7.16 13.74 -20.46
C SER A 319 -7.90 12.63 -19.72
N LEU A 320 -8.04 12.74 -18.38
CA LEU A 320 -8.79 11.78 -17.57
C LEU A 320 -10.29 11.89 -17.84
N LEU A 321 -11.01 10.78 -17.67
CA LEU A 321 -12.48 10.78 -17.69
C LEU A 321 -13.05 11.75 -16.63
N PRO A 322 -14.20 12.41 -16.89
CA PRO A 322 -14.79 13.36 -15.95
C PRO A 322 -14.98 12.79 -14.54
N GLU A 323 -15.38 11.52 -14.43
CA GLU A 323 -15.57 10.82 -13.15
C GLU A 323 -14.24 10.62 -12.42
N ALA A 324 -13.16 10.35 -13.15
CA ALA A 324 -11.81 10.21 -12.59
C ALA A 324 -11.26 11.57 -12.13
N GLN A 325 -11.52 12.64 -12.88
CA GLN A 325 -11.17 14.01 -12.46
C GLN A 325 -11.91 14.40 -11.17
N GLN A 326 -13.22 14.13 -11.10
CA GLN A 326 -14.03 14.39 -9.91
C GLN A 326 -13.56 13.55 -8.72
N SER A 327 -13.27 12.26 -8.95
CA SER A 327 -12.76 11.35 -7.92
C SER A 327 -11.41 11.81 -7.38
N ALA A 328 -10.48 12.20 -8.25
CA ALA A 328 -9.17 12.71 -7.86
C ALA A 328 -9.30 14.00 -7.03
N LYS A 329 -10.13 14.96 -7.48
CA LYS A 329 -10.41 16.20 -6.72
C LYS A 329 -11.04 15.91 -5.36
N GLY A 330 -11.97 14.96 -5.29
CA GLY A 330 -12.62 14.57 -4.04
C GLY A 330 -11.70 13.85 -3.05
N ALA A 331 -10.86 12.95 -3.56
CA ALA A 331 -9.94 12.15 -2.75
C ALA A 331 -8.77 12.98 -2.22
N PHE A 332 -8.16 13.80 -3.07
CA PHE A 332 -6.91 14.49 -2.73
C PHE A 332 -7.12 15.96 -2.32
N LYS A 333 -8.22 16.61 -2.71
CA LYS A 333 -8.52 18.01 -2.35
C LYS A 333 -7.29 18.91 -2.57
N ASP A 334 -6.82 19.59 -1.52
CA ASP A 334 -5.69 20.53 -1.55
C ASP A 334 -4.33 19.83 -1.78
N SER A 335 -4.26 18.51 -1.61
CA SER A 335 -3.09 17.71 -1.96
C SER A 335 -2.93 17.52 -3.47
N LEU A 336 -3.98 17.73 -4.28
CA LEU A 336 -3.91 17.65 -5.73
C LEU A 336 -3.38 18.95 -6.34
N VAL A 337 -2.18 18.90 -6.91
CA VAL A 337 -1.53 20.01 -7.57
C VAL A 337 -1.51 19.78 -9.09
N ILE A 338 -2.37 20.51 -9.79
CA ILE A 338 -2.40 20.51 -11.25
C ILE A 338 -1.35 21.51 -11.74
N THR A 339 -0.22 20.99 -12.25
CA THR A 339 0.90 21.82 -12.70
C THR A 339 0.66 22.32 -14.11
N ARG A 340 0.98 23.59 -14.36
CA ARG A 340 1.06 24.13 -15.71
C ARG A 340 2.44 23.76 -16.25
N LEU A 341 2.51 23.20 -17.45
CA LEU A 341 3.79 23.07 -18.16
C LEU A 341 4.43 24.47 -18.21
N ARG A 342 5.68 24.59 -17.76
CA ARG A 342 6.49 25.75 -18.12
C ARG A 342 6.63 25.69 -19.64
N GLN A 343 6.10 26.71 -20.32
CA GLN A 343 6.32 26.92 -21.75
C GLN A 343 7.81 27.19 -22.01
#